data_AF-A0A3N4JLR9-F1
#
_entry.id   AF-A0A3N4JLR9-F1
#
_cell.length_a   1.000
_cell.length_b   1.000
_cell.length_c   1.000
_cell.angle_alpha   90.00
_cell.angle_beta   90.00
_cell.angle_gamma   90.00
#
_symmetry.space_group_name_H-M   'P 1'
#
loop_
_entity.id
_entity.type
_entity.pdbx_description
1 polymer ?
#
loop_
_entity_poly.entity_id
_entity_poly.type
_entity_poly.pdbx_seq_one_letter_code
_entity_poly.pdbx_strand_id
1 'polypeptide(L)'
;MNEVATIYVKKTHSEHIIMGDIRNEVAEGNSNIANCLTRWAAKVPSLAPFWHSQHVNLLAICLQYRSRTLFCTFSAADLHWPILHNLIEQQRALASGIPAPDYSVLSAGESAARHHFNLCNYPHIVASFLHERFKLFRKTVVAGQRSWKVEEEWW
;
A
#
# COMPACT_ATOMS: atom_id res chain seq x y z
N MET A 1 -21.16 -0.58 21.55
CA MET A 1 -20.72 0.80 21.83
C MET A 1 -19.50 1.06 20.97
N ASN A 2 -19.60 1.91 19.95
CA ASN A 2 -18.46 2.25 19.09
C ASN A 2 -17.64 3.34 19.78
N GLU A 3 -16.41 3.04 20.14
CA GLU A 3 -15.46 4.05 20.64
C GLU A 3 -15.04 4.96 19.48
N VAL A 4 -15.42 6.22 19.57
CA VAL A 4 -15.00 7.27 18.63
C VAL A 4 -13.76 7.94 19.22
N ALA A 5 -12.60 7.71 18.60
CA ALA A 5 -11.36 8.36 18.99
C ALA A 5 -11.46 9.88 18.82
N THR A 6 -11.25 10.63 19.90
CA THR A 6 -11.26 12.09 19.90
C THR A 6 -9.84 12.59 19.64
N ILE A 7 -9.62 13.21 18.47
CA ILE A 7 -8.31 13.74 18.07
C ILE A 7 -8.25 15.23 18.43
N TYR A 8 -7.27 15.61 19.25
CA TYR A 8 -7.04 17.00 19.66
C TYR A 8 -5.93 17.63 18.85
N VAL A 9 -6.24 18.72 18.14
CA VAL A 9 -5.23 19.56 17.47
C VAL A 9 -4.98 20.79 18.35
N LYS A 10 -3.84 20.81 19.04
CA LYS A 10 -3.44 21.95 19.88
C LYS A 10 -2.91 23.07 19.00
N LYS A 11 -3.57 24.23 19.01
CA LYS A 11 -2.97 25.50 18.56
C LYS A 11 -2.76 26.39 19.79
N THR A 12 -1.55 26.90 19.92
CA THR A 12 -1.15 27.86 20.95
C THR A 12 -1.91 29.18 20.78
N HIS A 13 -3.05 29.32 21.46
CA HIS A 13 -3.37 30.32 22.49
C HIS A 13 -4.88 30.23 22.81
N SER A 14 -5.17 29.79 24.04
CA SER A 14 -6.38 30.11 24.84
C SER A 14 -7.80 29.82 24.33
N GLU A 15 -8.03 29.14 23.21
CA GLU A 15 -9.39 28.67 22.86
C GLU A 15 -9.38 27.22 22.36
N HIS A 16 -10.20 26.38 22.98
CA HIS A 16 -10.38 24.99 22.61
C HIS A 16 -11.28 24.90 21.37
N ILE A 17 -10.68 24.64 20.21
CA ILE A 17 -11.43 24.41 18.97
C ILE A 17 -12.01 22.99 19.01
N ILE A 18 -13.34 22.88 18.96
CA ILE A 18 -14.07 21.61 18.93
C ILE A 18 -14.30 21.23 17.45
N MET A 19 -14.48 19.94 17.16
CA MET A 19 -14.80 19.46 15.80
C MET A 19 -15.99 20.18 15.14
N GLY A 20 -16.94 20.69 15.93
CA GLY A 20 -18.06 21.50 15.45
C GLY A 20 -17.61 22.82 14.83
N ASP A 21 -16.64 23.50 15.45
CA ASP A 21 -16.13 24.80 15.00
C ASP A 21 -15.37 24.66 13.68
N ILE A 22 -14.61 23.57 13.52
CA ILE A 22 -13.92 23.24 12.26
C ILE A 22 -14.93 23.01 11.14
N ARG A 23 -16.02 22.29 11.41
CA ARG A 23 -17.06 22.02 10.41
C ARG A 23 -17.76 23.32 9.98
N ASN A 24 -18.00 24.23 10.92
CA ASN A 24 -18.63 25.52 10.65
C ASN A 24 -17.69 26.44 9.85
N GLU A 25 -16.41 26.56 10.23
CA GLU A 25 -15.44 27.38 9.48
C GLU A 25 -15.20 26.87 8.04
N VAL A 26 -15.21 25.55 7.84
CA VAL A 26 -15.11 24.96 6.49
C VAL A 26 -16.37 25.25 5.66
N ALA A 27 -17.55 25.20 6.28
CA ALA A 27 -18.81 25.55 5.61
C ALA A 27 -18.90 27.04 5.27
N GLU A 28 -18.30 27.91 6.09
CA GLU A 28 -18.19 29.36 5.88
C GLU A 28 -17.12 29.75 4.85
N GLY A 29 -16.41 28.77 4.26
CA GLY A 29 -15.41 28.99 3.22
C GLY A 29 -14.04 29.45 3.75
N ASN A 30 -13.83 29.48 5.06
CA ASN A 30 -12.55 29.85 5.66
C ASN A 30 -11.60 28.64 5.69
N SER A 31 -10.87 28.44 4.59
CA SER A 31 -10.03 27.26 4.38
C SER A 31 -8.76 27.19 5.25
N ASN A 32 -8.47 28.20 6.08
CA ASN A 32 -7.20 28.28 6.83
C ASN A 32 -6.97 27.11 7.79
N ILE A 33 -8.01 26.69 8.53
CA ILE A 33 -7.91 25.53 9.44
C ILE A 33 -7.82 24.23 8.66
N ALA A 34 -8.61 24.05 7.61
CA ALA A 34 -8.54 22.89 6.73
C ALA A 34 -7.15 22.75 6.08
N ASN A 35 -6.54 23.87 5.66
CA ASN A 35 -5.19 23.91 5.11
C ASN A 35 -4.14 23.56 6.16
N CYS A 36 -4.26 24.05 7.40
CA CYS A 36 -3.38 23.67 8.50
C CYS A 36 -3.48 22.18 8.81
N LEU A 37 -4.70 21.63 8.88
CA LEU A 37 -4.94 20.22 9.15
C LEU A 37 -4.40 19.35 8.02
N THR A 38 -4.61 19.74 6.76
CA THR A 38 -4.09 19.02 5.59
C THR A 38 -2.55 19.03 5.59
N ARG A 39 -1.90 20.15 5.93
CA ARG A 39 -0.44 20.24 6.05
C ARG A 39 0.11 19.39 7.19
N TRP A 40 -0.60 19.31 8.31
CA TRP A 40 -0.22 18.43 9.41
C TRP A 40 -0.42 16.96 9.05
N ALA A 41 -1.57 16.62 8.47
CA ALA A 41 -1.91 15.27 8.02
C ALA A 41 -0.94 14.77 6.94
N ALA A 42 -0.42 15.67 6.10
CA ALA A 42 0.60 15.37 5.10
C ALA A 42 1.95 14.92 5.70
N LYS A 43 2.14 15.03 7.02
CA LYS A 43 3.33 14.54 7.74
C LYS A 43 3.12 13.20 8.44
N VAL A 44 1.90 12.65 8.44
CA VAL A 44 1.56 11.42 9.15
C VAL A 44 1.44 10.27 8.15
N PRO A 45 2.32 9.25 8.20
CA PRO A 45 2.36 8.18 7.21
C PRO A 45 1.09 7.33 7.06
N SER A 46 0.22 7.32 8.07
CA SER A 46 -1.05 6.56 8.02
C SER A 46 -2.20 7.32 7.35
N LEU A 47 -2.01 8.60 6.97
CA LEU A 47 -3.08 9.44 6.43
C LEU A 47 -2.96 9.62 4.91
N ALA A 48 -4.09 9.70 4.22
CA ALA A 48 -4.15 9.88 2.76
C ALA A 48 -3.38 11.12 2.24
N PRO A 49 -3.42 12.30 2.91
CA PRO A 49 -2.67 13.48 2.46
C PRO A 49 -1.15 13.26 2.42
N PHE A 50 -0.61 12.41 3.30
CA PHE A 50 0.82 12.07 3.29
C PHE A 50 1.16 11.33 1.99
N TRP A 51 0.43 10.26 1.67
CA TRP A 51 0.67 9.48 0.46
C TRP A 51 0.46 10.30 -0.82
N HIS A 52 -0.53 11.19 -0.82
CA HIS A 52 -0.75 12.12 -1.93
C HIS A 52 0.46 13.06 -2.13
N SER A 53 0.99 13.63 -1.05
CA SER A 53 2.19 14.48 -1.11
C SER A 53 3.42 13.71 -1.60
N GLN A 54 3.63 12.47 -1.12
CA GLN A 54 4.73 11.64 -1.60
C GLN A 54 4.61 11.31 -3.09
N HIS A 55 3.41 10.99 -3.56
CA HIS A 55 3.14 10.73 -4.98
C HIS A 55 3.46 11.94 -5.86
N VAL A 56 3.03 13.14 -5.47
CA VAL A 56 3.33 14.38 -6.21
C VAL A 56 4.83 14.64 -6.28
N ASN A 57 5.56 14.45 -5.17
CA ASN A 57 7.01 14.63 -5.14
C ASN A 57 7.73 13.63 -6.06
N LEU A 58 7.32 12.36 -6.02
CA LEU A 58 7.88 11.33 -6.91
C LEU A 58 7.61 11.64 -8.38
N LEU A 59 6.40 12.10 -8.72
CA LEU A 59 6.08 12.54 -10.08
C LEU A 59 6.96 13.70 -10.52
N ALA A 60 7.17 14.70 -9.67
CA ALA A 60 8.03 15.84 -9.98
C ALA A 60 9.48 15.39 -10.26
N ILE A 61 10.00 14.47 -9.44
CA ILE A 61 11.32 13.84 -9.66
C ILE A 61 11.34 13.12 -11.03
N CYS A 62 10.34 12.30 -11.33
CA CYS A 62 10.26 11.59 -12.62
C CYS A 62 10.28 12.55 -13.81
N LEU A 63 9.49 13.63 -13.72
CA LEU A 63 9.39 14.64 -14.77
C LEU A 63 10.71 15.42 -14.93
N GLN A 64 11.39 15.73 -13.82
CA GLN A 64 12.66 16.44 -13.82
C GLN A 64 13.77 15.63 -14.47
N TYR A 65 13.89 14.34 -14.13
CA TYR A 65 14.94 13.49 -14.69
C TYR A 65 14.66 13.05 -16.14
N ARG A 66 13.45 13.30 -16.67
CA ARG A 66 13.00 12.83 -18.01
C ARG A 66 13.34 11.35 -18.29
N SER A 67 13.52 10.58 -17.22
CA SER A 67 13.96 9.20 -17.28
C SER A 67 12.74 8.31 -17.44
N ARG A 68 12.89 7.24 -18.22
CA ARG A 68 11.89 6.16 -18.28
C ARG A 68 12.03 5.31 -17.01
N THR A 69 11.68 5.89 -15.87
CA THR A 69 11.79 5.24 -14.57
C THR A 69 10.53 4.42 -14.31
N LEU A 70 10.71 3.14 -13.96
CA LEU A 70 9.63 2.26 -13.54
C LEU A 70 9.71 2.07 -12.02
N PHE A 71 8.67 2.47 -11.30
CA PHE A 71 8.48 2.12 -9.90
C PHE A 71 7.57 0.89 -9.82
N CYS A 72 8.10 -0.22 -9.31
CA CYS A 72 7.32 -1.41 -9.05
C CYS A 72 7.38 -1.72 -7.55
N THR A 73 6.21 -1.81 -6.92
CA THR A 73 6.08 -2.27 -5.54
C THR A 73 5.52 -3.68 -5.57
N PHE A 74 6.21 -4.61 -4.90
CA PHE A 74 5.79 -6.00 -4.87
C PHE A 74 5.05 -6.39 -3.57
N SER A 75 5.01 -5.54 -2.54
CA SER A 75 4.55 -5.93 -1.19
C SER A 75 3.03 -5.80 -0.95
N ALA A 76 2.41 -4.66 -1.25
CA ALA A 76 0.97 -4.48 -0.99
C ALA A 76 0.06 -5.25 -1.97
N ALA A 77 0.62 -5.65 -3.12
CA ALA A 77 -0.07 -6.46 -4.11
C ALA A 77 -0.13 -7.95 -3.75
N ASP A 78 0.65 -8.40 -2.75
CA ASP A 78 0.73 -9.81 -2.37
C ASP A 78 -0.63 -10.36 -1.94
N LEU A 79 -1.44 -9.57 -1.20
CA LEU A 79 -2.83 -9.92 -0.81
C LEU A 79 -3.78 -10.11 -2.00
N HIS A 80 -3.40 -9.57 -3.16
CA HIS A 80 -4.21 -9.55 -4.37
C HIS A 80 -3.66 -10.47 -5.44
N TRP A 81 -2.81 -11.45 -5.09
CA TRP A 81 -2.28 -12.43 -6.04
C TRP A 81 -2.88 -13.82 -5.80
N PRO A 82 -3.99 -14.16 -6.48
CA PRO A 82 -4.65 -15.46 -6.34
C PRO A 82 -3.70 -16.63 -6.60
N ILE A 83 -2.77 -16.48 -7.55
CA ILE A 83 -1.79 -17.52 -7.91
C ILE A 83 -0.86 -17.83 -6.72
N LEU A 84 -0.40 -16.81 -5.99
CA LEU A 84 0.46 -16.99 -4.82
C LEU A 84 -0.30 -17.76 -3.73
N HIS A 85 -1.52 -17.33 -3.42
CA HIS A 85 -2.31 -17.95 -2.37
C HIS A 85 -2.74 -19.38 -2.73
N ASN A 86 -3.12 -19.63 -3.98
CA ASN A 86 -3.37 -20.98 -4.48
C ASN A 86 -2.14 -21.88 -4.36
N LEU A 87 -0.95 -21.37 -4.70
CA LEU A 87 0.30 -22.14 -4.57
C LEU A 87 0.58 -22.51 -3.12
N ILE A 88 0.40 -21.57 -2.19
CA ILE A 88 0.57 -21.81 -0.74
C ILE A 88 -0.43 -22.88 -0.26
N GLU A 89 -1.72 -22.75 -0.62
CA GLU A 89 -2.75 -23.70 -0.20
C GLU A 89 -2.56 -25.09 -0.81
N GLN A 90 -2.10 -25.18 -2.06
CA GLN A 90 -1.77 -26.47 -2.68
C GLN A 90 -0.62 -27.16 -1.97
N GLN A 91 0.45 -26.43 -1.64
CA GLN A 91 1.56 -27.00 -0.87
C GLN A 91 1.11 -27.43 0.53
N ARG A 92 0.26 -26.63 1.19
CA ARG A 92 -0.34 -26.98 2.47
C ARG A 92 -1.19 -28.23 2.38
N ALA A 93 -1.97 -28.37 1.30
CA ALA A 93 -2.81 -29.53 1.08
C ALA A 93 -2.01 -30.82 0.88
N LEU A 94 -0.90 -30.74 0.15
CA LEU A 94 0.03 -31.86 -0.01
C LEU A 94 0.70 -32.27 1.32
N ALA A 95 1.07 -31.29 2.14
CA ALA A 95 1.76 -31.57 3.41
C ALA A 95 0.84 -32.09 4.52
N SER A 96 -0.42 -31.61 4.56
CA SER A 96 -1.37 -31.91 5.65
C SER A 96 -2.46 -32.92 5.27
N GLY A 97 -2.63 -33.21 3.98
CA GLY A 97 -3.75 -34.01 3.46
C GLY A 97 -5.10 -33.29 3.47
N ILE A 98 -5.17 -32.03 3.94
CA ILE A 98 -6.39 -31.23 3.96
C ILE A 98 -6.54 -30.51 2.62
N PRO A 99 -7.66 -30.65 1.89
CA PRO A 99 -7.81 -30.02 0.59
C PRO A 99 -7.69 -28.49 0.65
N ALA A 100 -7.14 -27.91 -0.42
CA ALA A 100 -7.09 -26.47 -0.59
C ALA A 100 -8.52 -25.89 -0.63
N PRO A 101 -8.77 -24.72 -0.02
CA PRO A 101 -10.08 -24.10 -0.05
C PRO A 101 -10.46 -23.68 -1.47
N ASP A 102 -11.75 -23.78 -1.80
CA ASP A 102 -12.29 -23.26 -3.04
C ASP A 102 -12.55 -21.75 -2.91
N TYR A 103 -11.66 -20.96 -3.50
CA TYR A 103 -11.75 -19.50 -3.50
C TYR A 103 -12.97 -18.95 -4.26
N SER A 104 -13.67 -19.75 -5.07
CA SER A 104 -14.90 -19.30 -5.76
C SER A 104 -16.11 -19.21 -4.83
N VAL A 105 -16.06 -19.92 -3.69
CA VAL A 105 -17.16 -19.98 -2.71
C VAL A 105 -16.92 -19.04 -1.52
N LEU A 106 -15.68 -18.63 -1.28
CA LEU A 106 -15.32 -17.76 -0.17
C LEU A 106 -15.82 -16.32 -0.38
N SER A 107 -16.33 -15.71 0.69
CA SER A 107 -16.60 -14.27 0.67
C SER A 107 -15.29 -13.47 0.55
N ALA A 108 -15.38 -12.23 0.08
CA ALA A 108 -14.21 -11.35 -0.07
C ALA A 108 -13.46 -11.14 1.26
N GLY A 109 -14.18 -11.07 2.39
CA GLY A 109 -13.59 -10.93 3.72
C GLY A 109 -12.83 -12.18 4.17
N GLU A 110 -13.42 -13.36 3.97
CA GLU A 110 -12.77 -14.64 4.31
C GLU A 110 -11.54 -14.89 3.43
N SER A 111 -11.65 -14.58 2.14
CA SER A 111 -10.54 -14.65 1.19
C SER A 111 -9.38 -13.73 1.61
N ALA A 112 -9.68 -12.47 1.94
CA ALA A 112 -8.66 -11.52 2.40
C ALA A 112 -7.99 -11.95 3.73
N ALA A 113 -8.77 -12.43 4.70
CA ALA A 113 -8.24 -12.94 5.96
C ALA A 113 -7.33 -14.15 5.74
N ARG A 114 -7.70 -15.04 4.80
CA ARG A 114 -6.90 -16.21 4.43
C ARG A 114 -5.62 -15.81 3.71
N HIS A 115 -5.70 -14.85 2.79
CA HIS A 115 -4.54 -14.30 2.10
C HIS A 115 -3.54 -13.71 3.10
N HIS A 116 -4.03 -12.91 4.05
CA HIS A 116 -3.20 -12.37 5.12
C HIS A 116 -2.54 -13.48 5.95
N PHE A 117 -3.32 -14.50 6.36
CA PHE A 117 -2.77 -15.66 7.07
C PHE A 117 -1.65 -16.35 6.27
N ASN A 118 -1.83 -16.53 4.97
CA ASN A 118 -0.85 -17.17 4.11
C ASN A 118 0.46 -16.38 4.05
N LEU A 119 0.39 -15.05 3.95
CA LEU A 119 1.57 -14.19 3.94
C LEU A 119 2.33 -14.22 5.26
N CYS A 120 1.61 -14.21 6.39
CA CYS A 120 2.24 -14.23 7.71
C CYS A 120 2.91 -15.56 8.04
N ASN A 121 2.31 -16.69 7.63
CA ASN A 121 2.74 -18.02 8.08
C ASN A 121 3.66 -18.73 7.10
N TYR A 122 3.68 -18.32 5.82
CA TYR A 122 4.51 -18.96 4.79
C TYR A 122 5.44 -17.96 4.07
N PRO A 123 6.22 -17.14 4.80
CA PRO A 123 7.03 -16.08 4.20
C PRO A 123 8.11 -16.61 3.25
N HIS A 124 8.58 -17.85 3.45
CA HIS A 124 9.57 -18.49 2.58
C HIS A 124 9.01 -18.77 1.17
N ILE A 125 7.74 -19.19 1.06
CA ILE A 125 7.06 -19.40 -0.22
C ILE A 125 6.87 -18.06 -0.92
N VAL A 126 6.41 -17.04 -0.17
CA VAL A 126 6.21 -15.68 -0.68
C VAL A 126 7.52 -15.12 -1.23
N ALA A 127 8.61 -15.23 -0.47
CA ALA A 127 9.94 -14.78 -0.89
C ALA A 127 10.41 -15.50 -2.17
N SER A 128 10.26 -16.83 -2.23
CA SER A 128 10.64 -17.60 -3.42
C SER A 128 9.81 -17.21 -4.64
N PHE A 129 8.49 -17.03 -4.47
CA PHE A 129 7.59 -16.62 -5.54
C PHE A 129 7.93 -15.24 -6.07
N LEU A 130 8.17 -14.28 -5.18
CA LEU A 130 8.60 -12.92 -5.52
C LEU A 130 9.92 -12.93 -6.29
N HIS A 131 10.89 -13.72 -5.84
CA HIS A 131 12.18 -13.85 -6.50
C HIS A 131 12.04 -14.36 -7.93
N GLU A 132 11.26 -15.42 -8.15
CA GLU A 132 11.04 -15.97 -9.49
C GLU A 132 10.24 -15.01 -10.38
N ARG A 133 9.28 -14.28 -9.83
CA ARG A 133 8.57 -13.23 -10.58
C ARG A 133 9.49 -12.10 -10.98
N PHE A 134 10.39 -11.67 -10.10
CA PHE A 134 11.34 -10.62 -10.41
C PHE A 134 12.33 -11.05 -11.49
N LYS A 135 12.85 -12.30 -11.41
CA LYS A 135 13.67 -12.89 -12.48
C LYS A 135 12.93 -12.91 -13.81
N LEU A 136 11.67 -13.35 -13.81
CA LEU A 136 10.85 -13.39 -15.02
C LEU A 136 10.63 -11.99 -15.58
N PHE A 137 10.23 -11.05 -14.73
CA PHE A 137 10.05 -9.64 -15.10
C PHE A 137 11.31 -9.05 -15.73
N ARG A 138 12.47 -9.29 -15.13
CA ARG A 138 13.75 -8.87 -15.70
C ARG A 138 14.00 -9.49 -17.08
N LYS A 139 13.76 -10.79 -17.23
CA LYS A 139 13.97 -11.47 -18.51
C LYS A 139 13.03 -10.96 -19.61
N THR A 140 11.76 -10.72 -19.29
CA THR A 140 10.72 -10.39 -20.28
C THR A 140 10.64 -8.89 -20.57
N VAL A 141 10.64 -8.07 -19.53
CA VAL A 141 10.42 -6.62 -19.64
C VAL A 141 11.74 -5.89 -19.84
N VAL A 142 12.78 -6.24 -19.08
CA VAL A 142 14.06 -5.53 -19.13
C VAL A 142 14.96 -6.05 -20.24
N ALA A 143 15.30 -7.34 -20.24
CA ALA A 143 16.18 -7.94 -21.24
C ALA A 143 15.50 -8.11 -22.61
N GLY A 144 14.16 -8.21 -22.63
CA GLY A 144 13.38 -8.25 -23.87
C GLY A 144 13.31 -6.92 -24.60
N GLN A 145 13.54 -5.79 -23.91
CA GLN A 145 13.59 -4.47 -24.53
C GLN A 145 15.05 -4.03 -24.77
N ARG A 146 15.50 -4.14 -26.03
CA ARG A 146 16.85 -3.72 -26.49
C ARG A 146 17.26 -2.27 -26.16
N SER A 147 16.33 -1.44 -25.70
CA SER A 147 16.54 -0.02 -25.39
C SER A 147 16.87 0.29 -23.93
N TRP A 148 16.74 -0.67 -23.01
CA TRP A 148 16.99 -0.43 -21.59
C TRP A 148 18.40 -0.92 -21.22
N LYS A 149 19.35 0.03 -21.08
CA LYS A 149 20.60 -0.25 -20.38
C LYS A 149 20.30 -0.17 -18.87
N VAL A 150 20.17 -1.32 -18.23
CA VAL A 150 19.96 -1.38 -16.77
C VAL A 150 21.30 -1.53 -16.10
N GLU A 151 21.71 -0.49 -15.38
CA GLU A 151 22.80 -0.54 -14.43
C GLU A 151 22.22 -0.96 -13.07
N GLU A 152 22.76 -2.03 -12.48
CA GLU A 152 22.35 -2.51 -11.16
C GLU A 152 23.10 -1.75 -10.08
N GLU A 153 22.42 -0.85 -9.39
CA GLU A 153 22.91 -0.30 -8.13
C GLU A 153 22.20 -1.02 -6.99
N TRP A 154 22.94 -1.87 -6.27
CA TRP A 154 22.52 -2.44 -5.00
C TRP A 154 23.20 -1.65 -3.89
N TRP A 155 22.42 -0.98 -3.04
CA TRP A 155 22.88 -0.36 -1.79
C TRP A 155 22.48 -1.20 -0.58
#